data_AF-A0A9Q8YF00-F1
#
_entry.id   AF-A0A9Q8YF00-F1
#
_cell.length_a   1.000
_cell.length_b   1.000
_cell.length_c   1.000
_cell.angle_alpha   90.00
_cell.angle_beta   90.00
_cell.angle_gamma   90.00
#
_symmetry.space_group_name_H-M   'P 1'
#
loop_
_entity.id
_entity.type
_entity.pdbx_description
1 polymer ?
#
loop_
_entity_poly.entity_id
_entity_poly.type
_entity_poly.pdbx_seq_one_letter_code
_entity_poly.pdbx_strand_id
1 'polypeptide(L)'
;MINRRHFLRNAALFGAGATLATMPAFRAFAEDSMRLYWWGTPSRAERTLGVAKLFEAAHSGAKIVGEVGGSDYWAKLTTMIAGGNAPDIFQLEPSRFADYSRRSTNLPLNDYLGKVIRTDKLVPGVLDLGTVDGKVTGMPLSLNAFAMIYDADAVTKAGLIPPSAKTTWDDFAKFSIDLTKAIGKKNVWAVGNASRYTYAFEAFLHQRGKKLYTEAGKLGYEASDAADWFGYWESLTKNGGCVSAEIQALDKVLVDSNPLATGNAAIAIAFSNQLPAFQKISKSTLDITSLPVSSADGPSGLFYRPGLHWSIASTAKNPELAAQFIDFFVNDLEAGKILQVERGVPVNTDVQTAVLPSIDATAKKTVDYVNGIADRVGTYPPAVPLGAGELDERVFRPLADKVAFGQLTPAEAGNELVSSADRILKA
;
A
#
# COMPACT_ATOMS: atom_id res chain seq x y z
N MET A 1 -55.10 -22.85 38.27
CA MET A 1 -54.44 -21.69 38.92
C MET A 1 -54.21 -22.03 40.37
N ILE A 2 -52.94 -22.10 40.81
CA ILE A 2 -52.43 -21.94 42.19
C ILE A 2 -50.88 -22.02 42.09
N ASN A 3 -50.21 -21.39 43.05
CA ASN A 3 -49.08 -20.48 42.93
C ASN A 3 -47.68 -21.13 43.12
N ARG A 4 -46.66 -20.61 42.43
CA ARG A 4 -45.23 -21.06 42.44
C ARG A 4 -44.46 -20.56 43.68
N ARG A 5 -44.92 -20.91 44.87
CA ARG A 5 -44.13 -20.76 46.11
C ARG A 5 -44.22 -22.05 46.90
N HIS A 6 -43.31 -22.99 46.64
CA HIS A 6 -42.85 -24.04 47.56
C HIS A 6 -41.93 -25.00 46.80
N PHE A 7 -40.63 -24.69 46.71
CA PHE A 7 -39.61 -25.74 46.73
C PHE A 7 -38.22 -25.17 47.04
N LEU A 8 -38.05 -24.65 48.25
CA LEU A 8 -36.76 -24.54 48.92
C LEU A 8 -36.95 -25.04 50.34
N ARG A 9 -36.49 -26.26 50.62
CA ARG A 9 -35.93 -26.72 51.90
C ARG A 9 -35.72 -28.23 51.81
N ASN A 10 -34.46 -28.65 51.72
CA ASN A 10 -33.83 -29.60 52.63
C ASN A 10 -32.38 -29.79 52.19
N ALA A 11 -31.50 -29.04 52.86
CA ALA A 11 -30.09 -29.35 52.96
C ALA A 11 -29.85 -30.15 54.26
N ALA A 12 -28.70 -30.81 54.33
CA ALA A 12 -28.10 -31.60 55.42
C ALA A 12 -28.37 -33.12 55.34
N LEU A 13 -27.40 -34.04 55.47
CA LEU A 13 -25.95 -34.00 55.67
C LEU A 13 -25.42 -35.46 55.64
N PHE A 14 -24.11 -35.63 55.40
CA PHE A 14 -23.21 -36.77 55.69
C PHE A 14 -23.14 -38.01 54.77
N GLY A 15 -21.91 -38.26 54.28
CA GLY A 15 -21.45 -39.54 53.73
C GLY A 15 -20.12 -39.39 52.99
N ALA A 16 -19.02 -39.71 53.67
CA ALA A 16 -17.63 -39.37 53.36
C ALA A 16 -16.98 -40.12 52.17
N GLY A 17 -15.97 -39.47 51.59
CA GLY A 17 -14.70 -40.12 51.24
C GLY A 17 -14.49 -40.59 49.80
N ALA A 18 -14.09 -39.68 48.91
CA ALA A 18 -13.18 -39.99 47.81
C ALA A 18 -12.37 -38.75 47.44
N THR A 19 -11.04 -38.87 47.61
CA THR A 19 -10.01 -37.90 47.27
C THR A 19 -10.16 -37.34 45.85
N LEU A 20 -10.59 -36.08 45.73
CA LEU A 20 -10.46 -35.29 44.50
C LEU A 20 -9.00 -34.88 44.36
N ALA A 21 -8.27 -35.64 43.53
CA ALA A 21 -6.99 -35.21 43.00
C ALA A 21 -7.17 -33.85 42.32
N THR A 22 -6.43 -32.87 42.79
CA THR A 22 -6.24 -31.57 42.16
C THR A 22 -5.64 -31.76 40.77
N MET A 23 -6.46 -31.60 39.72
CA MET A 23 -5.96 -31.28 38.38
C MET A 23 -6.25 -29.82 38.06
N PRO A 24 -5.32 -28.89 38.32
CA PRO A 24 -5.32 -27.59 37.68
C PRO A 24 -4.61 -27.74 36.33
N ALA A 25 -5.34 -28.15 35.27
CA ALA A 25 -4.69 -28.32 33.95
C ALA A 25 -5.56 -27.94 32.75
N PHE A 26 -6.64 -27.17 32.93
CA PHE A 26 -7.47 -26.74 31.79
C PHE A 26 -7.89 -25.27 31.79
N ARG A 27 -7.31 -24.43 32.67
CA ARG A 27 -7.56 -22.97 32.69
C ARG A 27 -6.41 -22.09 32.17
N ALA A 28 -5.27 -22.65 31.77
CA ALA A 28 -4.09 -21.84 31.37
C ALA A 28 -3.98 -21.56 29.85
N PHE A 29 -4.52 -22.40 28.96
CA PHE A 29 -4.16 -22.32 27.52
C PHE A 29 -4.90 -21.27 26.66
N ALA A 30 -5.81 -20.49 27.24
CA ALA A 30 -6.54 -19.44 26.54
C ALA A 30 -6.02 -18.02 26.83
N GLU A 31 -5.23 -17.84 27.90
CA GLU A 31 -4.59 -16.55 28.24
C GLU A 31 -3.20 -16.38 27.63
N ASP A 32 -2.57 -17.46 27.16
CA ASP A 32 -1.18 -17.48 26.66
C ASP A 32 -1.04 -17.39 25.12
N SER A 33 -2.13 -17.19 24.37
CA SER A 33 -2.07 -17.08 22.90
C SER A 33 -1.94 -15.64 22.41
N MET A 34 -1.01 -15.39 21.50
CA MET A 34 -0.86 -14.11 20.81
C MET A 34 -1.94 -13.95 19.73
N ARG A 35 -2.65 -12.82 19.74
CA ARG A 35 -3.70 -12.51 18.75
C ARG A 35 -3.12 -11.71 17.58
N LEU A 36 -3.40 -12.18 16.37
CA LEU A 36 -2.99 -11.55 15.11
C LEU A 36 -4.23 -11.12 14.32
N TYR A 37 -4.38 -9.83 14.00
CA TYR A 37 -5.55 -9.30 13.28
C TYR A 37 -5.17 -8.63 11.95
N TRP A 38 -5.78 -9.04 10.83
CA TRP A 38 -5.50 -8.45 9.51
C TRP A 38 -6.70 -8.55 8.57
N TRP A 39 -6.63 -7.85 7.43
CA TRP A 39 -7.59 -7.98 6.34
C TRP A 39 -6.90 -8.44 5.05
N GLY A 40 -7.68 -9.04 4.15
CA GLY A 40 -7.28 -9.31 2.78
C GLY A 40 -8.08 -10.43 2.13
N THR A 41 -7.55 -10.90 1.01
CA THR A 41 -8.15 -12.00 0.24
C THR A 41 -8.03 -13.34 0.98
N PRO A 42 -8.79 -14.37 0.59
CA PRO A 42 -8.59 -15.73 1.10
C PRO A 42 -7.15 -16.22 0.95
N SER A 43 -6.48 -15.89 -0.16
CA SER A 43 -5.06 -16.24 -0.36
C SER A 43 -4.16 -15.56 0.68
N ARG A 44 -4.41 -14.30 1.04
CA ARG A 44 -3.67 -13.63 2.11
C ARG A 44 -3.88 -14.31 3.46
N ALA A 45 -5.12 -14.69 3.77
CA ALA A 45 -5.44 -15.40 5.00
C ALA A 45 -4.71 -16.74 5.10
N GLU A 46 -4.77 -17.55 4.04
CA GLU A 46 -4.08 -18.85 3.94
C GLU A 46 -2.57 -18.70 4.15
N ARG A 47 -1.93 -17.77 3.44
CA ARG A 47 -0.48 -17.53 3.56
C ARG A 47 -0.08 -17.04 4.95
N THR A 48 -0.85 -16.11 5.51
CA THR A 48 -0.57 -15.55 6.85
C THR A 48 -0.70 -16.62 7.94
N LEU A 49 -1.74 -17.46 7.86
CA LEU A 49 -1.92 -18.59 8.77
C LEU A 49 -0.87 -19.68 8.55
N GLY A 50 -0.42 -19.89 7.30
CA GLY A 50 0.70 -20.78 6.98
C GLY A 50 2.00 -20.35 7.68
N VAL A 51 2.32 -19.07 7.66
CA VAL A 51 3.47 -18.51 8.40
C VAL A 51 3.28 -18.61 9.91
N ALA A 52 2.08 -18.34 10.43
CA ALA A 52 1.79 -18.50 11.86
C ALA A 52 2.04 -19.93 12.33
N LYS A 53 1.54 -20.93 11.57
CA LYS A 53 1.77 -22.34 11.86
C LYS A 53 3.26 -22.72 11.78
N LEU A 54 3.98 -22.18 10.80
CA LEU A 54 5.42 -22.41 10.66
C LEU A 54 6.19 -21.82 11.86
N PHE A 55 5.81 -20.62 12.31
CA PHE A 55 6.39 -19.99 13.49
C PHE A 55 6.13 -20.82 14.76
N GLU A 56 4.89 -21.27 14.99
CA GLU A 56 4.53 -22.13 16.13
C GLU A 56 5.33 -23.43 16.14
N ALA A 57 5.59 -24.02 14.97
CA ALA A 57 6.42 -25.22 14.86
C ALA A 57 7.90 -24.97 15.21
N ALA A 58 8.40 -23.76 14.93
CA ALA A 58 9.77 -23.36 15.23
C ALA A 58 9.96 -22.81 16.65
N HIS A 59 8.89 -22.38 17.33
CA HIS A 59 8.93 -21.72 18.63
C HIS A 59 8.06 -22.47 19.65
N SER A 60 8.70 -23.37 20.40
CA SER A 60 8.00 -24.19 21.40
C SER A 60 7.24 -23.32 22.41
N GLY A 61 5.94 -23.56 22.55
CA GLY A 61 5.07 -22.82 23.47
C GLY A 61 4.43 -21.56 22.87
N ALA A 62 4.83 -21.13 21.68
CA ALA A 62 4.11 -20.09 20.96
C ALA A 62 2.75 -20.62 20.48
N LYS A 63 1.71 -19.80 20.62
CA LYS A 63 0.38 -20.05 20.07
C LYS A 63 -0.17 -18.76 19.49
N ILE A 64 -0.56 -18.80 18.22
CA ILE A 64 -1.05 -17.66 17.46
C ILE A 64 -2.52 -17.90 17.09
N VAL A 65 -3.37 -16.98 17.49
CA VAL A 65 -4.78 -16.96 17.08
C VAL A 65 -4.95 -15.89 16.01
N GLY A 66 -5.16 -16.34 14.78
CA GLY A 66 -5.36 -15.46 13.64
C GLY A 66 -6.82 -15.07 13.45
N GLU A 67 -7.06 -13.77 13.28
CA GLU A 67 -8.37 -13.15 13.08
C GLU A 67 -8.35 -12.38 11.76
N VAL A 68 -9.23 -12.73 10.82
CA VAL A 68 -9.38 -12.04 9.54
C VAL A 68 -10.56 -11.08 9.60
N GLY A 69 -10.31 -9.78 9.44
CA GLY A 69 -11.36 -8.78 9.34
C GLY A 69 -11.87 -8.59 7.91
N GLY A 70 -13.14 -8.22 7.81
CA GLY A 70 -13.82 -7.92 6.56
C GLY A 70 -13.91 -6.41 6.29
N SER A 71 -15.00 -5.98 5.67
CA SER A 71 -15.27 -4.57 5.37
C SER A 71 -15.35 -3.67 6.61
N ASP A 72 -15.58 -4.26 7.79
CA ASP A 72 -15.68 -3.57 9.08
C ASP A 72 -14.38 -3.55 9.89
N TYR A 73 -13.24 -3.93 9.29
CA TYR A 73 -11.93 -4.04 9.94
C TYR A 73 -11.59 -2.82 10.83
N TRP A 74 -11.68 -1.62 10.27
CA TRP A 74 -11.29 -0.39 10.99
C TRP A 74 -12.19 -0.07 12.17
N ALA A 75 -13.50 -0.25 12.00
CA ALA A 75 -14.47 -0.03 13.07
C ALA A 75 -14.23 -1.03 14.21
N LYS A 76 -14.07 -2.31 13.88
CA LYS A 76 -13.76 -3.38 14.85
C LYS A 76 -12.43 -3.14 15.56
N LEU A 77 -11.35 -2.82 14.83
CA LEU A 77 -10.05 -2.55 15.43
C LEU A 77 -10.13 -1.38 16.42
N THR A 78 -10.80 -0.28 16.02
CA THR A 78 -11.00 0.89 16.88
C THR A 78 -11.79 0.54 18.14
N THR A 79 -12.87 -0.23 18.00
CA THR A 79 -13.68 -0.69 19.14
C THR A 79 -12.89 -1.62 20.07
N MET A 80 -12.11 -2.56 19.52
CA MET A 80 -11.25 -3.45 20.31
C MET A 80 -10.22 -2.68 21.11
N ILE A 81 -9.56 -1.69 20.50
CA ILE A 81 -8.59 -0.82 21.18
C ILE A 81 -9.28 0.01 22.28
N ALA A 82 -10.38 0.70 21.95
CA ALA A 82 -11.11 1.52 22.92
C ALA A 82 -11.68 0.72 24.08
N GLY A 83 -12.06 -0.54 23.84
CA GLY A 83 -12.54 -1.48 24.85
C GLY A 83 -11.44 -2.18 25.67
N GLY A 84 -10.15 -1.86 25.44
CA GLY A 84 -9.04 -2.48 26.15
C GLY A 84 -8.79 -3.95 25.78
N ASN A 85 -9.22 -4.38 24.59
CA ASN A 85 -9.10 -5.75 24.08
C ASN A 85 -8.45 -5.79 22.69
N ALA A 86 -7.43 -4.96 22.47
CA ALA A 86 -6.67 -4.95 21.22
C ALA A 86 -6.01 -6.33 20.96
N PRO A 87 -5.91 -6.76 19.69
CA PRO A 87 -5.03 -7.88 19.33
C PRO A 87 -3.56 -7.49 19.58
N ASP A 88 -2.68 -8.46 19.86
CA ASP A 88 -1.26 -8.19 20.14
C ASP A 88 -0.53 -7.63 18.92
N ILE A 89 -0.85 -8.15 17.72
CA ILE A 89 -0.38 -7.63 16.44
C ILE A 89 -1.56 -7.33 15.54
N PHE A 90 -1.54 -6.15 14.90
CA PHE A 90 -2.52 -5.79 13.89
C PHE A 90 -1.88 -5.17 12.65
N GLN A 91 -2.55 -5.39 11.51
CA GLN A 91 -2.12 -4.86 10.22
C GLN A 91 -2.58 -3.40 10.10
N LEU A 92 -1.76 -2.54 9.52
CA LEU A 92 -2.13 -1.18 9.15
C LEU A 92 -1.77 -0.90 7.69
N GLU A 93 -2.53 0.02 7.09
CA GLU A 93 -2.26 0.55 5.75
C GLU A 93 -1.60 1.92 5.86
N PRO A 94 -0.83 2.36 4.84
CA PRO A 94 -0.06 3.60 4.91
C PRO A 94 -0.91 4.84 5.24
N SER A 95 -2.14 4.90 4.75
CA SER A 95 -3.11 5.99 4.99
C SER A 95 -3.64 6.06 6.44
N ARG A 96 -3.55 4.97 7.20
CA ARG A 96 -4.05 4.89 8.59
C ARG A 96 -2.92 4.80 9.62
N PHE A 97 -1.74 4.38 9.20
CA PHE A 97 -0.61 4.07 10.06
C PHE A 97 -0.23 5.22 11.03
N ALA A 98 -0.13 6.45 10.53
CA ALA A 98 0.23 7.61 11.34
C ALA A 98 -0.81 7.96 12.41
N ASP A 99 -2.11 7.83 12.11
CA ASP A 99 -3.19 8.13 13.06
C ASP A 99 -3.18 7.14 14.25
N TYR A 100 -3.06 5.83 13.97
CA TYR A 100 -2.95 4.81 15.03
C TYR A 100 -1.68 4.99 15.88
N SER A 101 -0.56 5.34 15.23
CA SER A 101 0.71 5.59 15.92
C SER A 101 0.62 6.80 16.86
N ARG A 102 0.06 7.94 16.40
CA ARG A 102 -0.09 9.17 17.20
C ARG A 102 -1.07 9.03 18.37
N ARG A 103 -2.07 8.15 18.24
CA ARG A 103 -2.97 7.77 19.34
C ARG A 103 -2.31 6.87 20.38
N SER A 104 -1.01 6.59 20.26
CA SER A 104 -0.24 5.72 21.16
C SER A 104 -0.79 4.30 21.26
N THR A 105 -1.46 3.83 20.19
CA THR A 105 -1.98 2.46 20.11
C THR A 105 -0.92 1.47 19.66
N ASN A 106 0.14 1.96 19.02
CA ASN A 106 1.26 1.16 18.56
C ASN A 106 2.43 1.26 19.55
N LEU A 107 3.00 0.11 19.90
CA LEU A 107 4.23 0.01 20.66
C LEU A 107 5.43 0.41 19.78
N PRO A 108 6.33 1.32 20.23
CA PRO A 108 7.58 1.61 19.53
C PRO A 108 8.50 0.38 19.46
N LEU A 109 8.94 0.04 18.25
CA LEU A 109 9.78 -1.13 17.98
C LEU A 109 11.27 -0.87 18.17
N ASN A 110 11.68 0.38 18.40
CA ASN A 110 13.08 0.81 18.47
C ASN A 110 13.95 -0.07 19.38
N ASP A 111 13.42 -0.53 20.51
CA ASP A 111 14.18 -1.35 21.46
C ASP A 111 14.40 -2.81 21.01
N TYR A 112 13.61 -3.28 20.03
CA TYR A 112 13.66 -4.63 19.47
C TYR A 112 14.51 -4.71 18.19
N LEU A 113 14.65 -3.60 17.46
CA LEU A 113 15.39 -3.53 16.21
C LEU A 113 16.89 -3.79 16.43
N GLY A 114 17.46 -4.70 15.64
CA GLY A 114 18.85 -5.15 15.76
C GLY A 114 19.12 -6.10 16.94
N LYS A 115 18.09 -6.45 17.73
CA LYS A 115 18.20 -7.37 18.87
C LYS A 115 17.31 -8.59 18.69
N VAL A 116 16.00 -8.36 18.58
CA VAL A 116 14.97 -9.38 18.39
C VAL A 116 14.55 -9.40 16.93
N ILE A 117 14.32 -8.21 16.37
CA ILE A 117 14.03 -8.04 14.95
C ILE A 117 15.34 -7.73 14.23
N ARG A 118 15.78 -8.67 13.39
CA ARG A 118 16.97 -8.52 12.55
C ARG A 118 16.71 -7.46 11.47
N THR A 119 17.67 -6.58 11.28
CA THR A 119 17.57 -5.43 10.36
C THR A 119 18.69 -5.37 9.33
N ASP A 120 19.69 -6.23 9.44
CA ASP A 120 20.93 -6.22 8.63
C ASP A 120 20.69 -6.54 7.15
N LYS A 121 19.60 -7.24 6.85
CA LYS A 121 19.17 -7.62 5.49
C LYS A 121 17.96 -6.83 4.99
N LEU A 122 17.51 -5.85 5.74
CA LEU A 122 16.42 -4.98 5.29
C LEU A 122 16.95 -4.01 4.24
N VAL A 123 16.11 -3.71 3.24
CA VAL A 123 16.42 -2.68 2.24
C VAL A 123 16.77 -1.37 2.95
N PRO A 124 17.89 -0.70 2.60
CA PRO A 124 18.30 0.54 3.24
C PRO A 124 17.18 1.59 3.26
N GLY A 125 16.98 2.25 4.41
CA GLY A 125 15.94 3.27 4.60
C GLY A 125 14.51 2.72 4.75
N VAL A 126 14.28 1.41 4.64
CA VAL A 126 12.90 0.87 4.68
C VAL A 126 12.18 1.15 5.99
N LEU A 127 12.90 1.24 7.11
CA LEU A 127 12.31 1.52 8.43
C LEU A 127 11.73 2.93 8.54
N ASP A 128 12.15 3.87 7.69
CA ASP A 128 11.55 5.20 7.62
C ASP A 128 10.08 5.13 7.21
N LEU A 129 9.70 4.11 6.41
CA LEU A 129 8.32 3.84 6.04
C LEU A 129 7.44 3.44 7.22
N GLY A 130 8.05 2.94 8.30
CA GLY A 130 7.41 2.56 9.56
C GLY A 130 7.63 3.57 10.68
N THR A 131 8.15 4.76 10.36
CA THR A 131 8.50 5.78 11.35
C THR A 131 7.44 6.86 11.45
N VAL A 132 7.00 7.15 12.68
CA VAL A 132 6.09 8.26 13.01
C VAL A 132 6.71 9.03 14.17
N ASP A 133 6.83 10.35 13.99
CA ASP A 133 7.34 11.29 15.00
C ASP A 133 8.67 10.80 15.64
N GLY A 134 9.58 10.29 14.81
CA GLY A 134 10.92 9.83 15.18
C GLY A 134 11.02 8.41 15.76
N LYS A 135 9.91 7.66 15.83
CA LYS A 135 9.87 6.29 16.35
C LYS A 135 9.39 5.31 15.30
N VAL A 136 10.01 4.13 15.23
CA VAL A 136 9.51 3.04 14.38
C VAL A 136 8.34 2.39 15.11
N THR A 137 7.11 2.65 14.69
CA THR A 137 5.88 2.16 15.36
C THR A 137 5.16 1.09 14.55
N GLY A 138 5.77 0.62 13.46
CA GLY A 138 5.31 -0.50 12.67
C GLY A 138 6.43 -1.03 11.78
N MET A 139 6.42 -2.33 11.53
CA MET A 139 7.34 -2.98 10.60
C MET A 139 6.73 -2.98 9.19
N PRO A 140 7.33 -2.28 8.21
CA PRO A 140 6.93 -2.37 6.82
C PRO A 140 7.11 -3.80 6.31
N LEU A 141 6.11 -4.34 5.63
CA LEU A 141 6.13 -5.74 5.18
C LEU A 141 6.60 -5.92 3.75
N SER A 142 6.46 -4.87 2.94
CA SER A 142 6.81 -4.91 1.53
C SER A 142 7.00 -3.52 0.94
N LEU A 143 7.67 -3.46 -0.20
CA LEU A 143 7.94 -2.27 -0.99
C LEU A 143 7.11 -2.27 -2.27
N ASN A 144 6.51 -1.13 -2.56
CA ASN A 144 5.90 -0.79 -3.83
C ASN A 144 6.46 0.55 -4.32
N ALA A 145 6.32 0.83 -5.62
CA ALA A 145 6.66 2.13 -6.20
C ALA A 145 5.68 2.49 -7.31
N PHE A 146 5.61 3.75 -7.68
CA PHE A 146 4.87 4.19 -8.86
C PHE A 146 5.59 3.71 -10.12
N ALA A 147 4.83 3.40 -11.17
CA ALA A 147 5.37 2.86 -12.41
C ALA A 147 4.49 3.20 -13.61
N MET A 148 5.08 3.03 -14.80
CA MET A 148 4.35 2.82 -16.03
C MET A 148 4.30 1.32 -16.34
N ILE A 149 3.09 0.79 -16.52
CA ILE A 149 2.86 -0.57 -17.02
C ILE A 149 2.43 -0.43 -18.48
N TYR A 150 3.10 -1.12 -19.40
CA TYR A 150 2.87 -0.94 -20.84
C TYR A 150 2.76 -2.26 -21.60
N ASP A 151 1.99 -2.23 -22.69
CA ASP A 151 1.88 -3.30 -23.68
C ASP A 151 3.17 -3.35 -24.52
N ALA A 152 4.06 -4.29 -24.19
CA ALA A 152 5.35 -4.44 -24.86
C ALA A 152 5.20 -4.90 -26.32
N ASP A 153 4.14 -5.66 -26.62
CA ASP A 153 3.85 -6.14 -27.97
C ASP A 153 3.41 -4.96 -28.86
N ALA A 154 2.59 -4.05 -28.33
CA ALA A 154 2.17 -2.83 -29.03
C ALA A 154 3.37 -1.91 -29.35
N VAL A 155 4.28 -1.71 -28.38
CA VAL A 155 5.50 -0.90 -28.58
C VAL A 155 6.41 -1.54 -29.62
N THR A 156 6.65 -2.86 -29.52
CA THR A 156 7.48 -3.61 -30.47
C THR A 156 6.89 -3.56 -31.88
N LYS A 157 5.58 -3.77 -32.01
CA LYS A 157 4.87 -3.71 -33.30
C LYS A 157 4.91 -2.31 -33.93
N ALA A 158 4.94 -1.26 -33.11
CA ALA A 158 5.11 0.11 -33.57
C ALA A 158 6.56 0.44 -34.00
N GLY A 159 7.53 -0.44 -33.73
CA GLY A 159 8.95 -0.19 -34.01
C GLY A 159 9.56 0.90 -33.13
N LEU A 160 8.95 1.17 -31.96
CA LEU A 160 9.40 2.21 -31.03
C LEU A 160 10.28 1.62 -29.93
N ILE A 161 11.17 2.46 -29.39
CA ILE A 161 11.96 2.12 -28.21
C ILE A 161 11.07 2.30 -26.97
N PRO A 162 10.97 1.30 -26.08
CA PRO A 162 10.15 1.42 -24.89
C PRO A 162 10.68 2.52 -23.94
N PRO A 163 9.80 3.17 -23.16
CA PRO A 163 10.25 4.13 -22.16
C PRO A 163 11.16 3.47 -21.12
N SER A 164 12.13 4.23 -20.64
CA SER A 164 13.08 3.81 -19.61
C SER A 164 13.01 4.74 -18.42
N ALA A 165 13.73 4.42 -17.35
CA ALA A 165 13.86 5.31 -16.22
C ALA A 165 14.54 6.66 -16.55
N LYS A 166 15.11 6.82 -17.75
CA LYS A 166 15.66 8.10 -18.23
C LYS A 166 14.72 8.88 -19.16
N THR A 167 13.56 8.32 -19.51
CA THR A 167 12.61 8.98 -20.41
C THR A 167 12.09 10.25 -19.77
N THR A 168 12.31 11.39 -20.43
CA THR A 168 11.80 12.68 -19.93
C THR A 168 10.31 12.83 -20.18
N TRP A 169 9.63 13.74 -19.48
CA TRP A 169 8.23 14.07 -19.78
C TRP A 169 8.03 14.50 -21.24
N ASP A 170 8.96 15.27 -21.81
CA ASP A 170 8.90 15.69 -23.22
C ASP A 170 9.09 14.54 -24.19
N ASP A 171 9.95 13.57 -23.87
CA ASP A 171 10.14 12.39 -24.71
C ASP A 171 8.98 11.41 -24.56
N PHE A 172 8.39 11.32 -23.36
CA PHE A 172 7.20 10.54 -23.13
C PHE A 172 5.99 11.09 -23.90
N ALA A 173 5.85 12.42 -24.00
CA ALA A 173 4.82 13.05 -24.81
C ALA A 173 4.98 12.71 -26.31
N LYS A 174 6.20 12.84 -26.86
CA LYS A 174 6.51 12.45 -28.25
C LYS A 174 6.22 10.97 -28.50
N PHE A 175 6.75 10.11 -27.62
CA PHE A 175 6.53 8.66 -27.68
C PHE A 175 5.04 8.31 -27.64
N SER A 176 4.24 8.97 -26.80
CA SER A 176 2.81 8.71 -26.68
C SER A 176 2.03 9.11 -27.93
N ILE A 177 2.41 10.23 -28.56
CA ILE A 177 1.81 10.66 -29.84
C ILE A 177 2.17 9.66 -30.94
N ASP A 178 3.44 9.25 -31.05
CA ASP A 178 3.90 8.33 -32.08
C ASP A 178 3.33 6.92 -31.91
N LEU A 179 3.28 6.41 -30.67
CA LEU A 179 2.65 5.14 -30.36
C LEU A 179 1.16 5.15 -30.69
N THR A 180 0.44 6.24 -30.38
CA THR A 180 -0.98 6.37 -30.74
C THR A 180 -1.18 6.32 -32.26
N LYS A 181 -0.36 7.05 -33.02
CA LYS A 181 -0.40 7.03 -34.49
C LYS A 181 -0.10 5.64 -35.05
N ALA A 182 0.91 4.95 -34.51
CA ALA A 182 1.31 3.62 -34.93
C ALA A 182 0.26 2.54 -34.59
N ILE A 183 -0.45 2.68 -33.46
CA ILE A 183 -1.58 1.83 -33.11
C ILE A 183 -2.69 1.96 -34.15
N GLY A 184 -3.00 3.19 -34.59
CA GLY A 184 -3.90 3.45 -35.71
C GLY A 184 -5.34 2.94 -35.54
N LYS A 185 -5.77 2.65 -34.31
CA LYS A 185 -7.11 2.14 -33.98
C LYS A 185 -7.96 3.24 -33.37
N LYS A 186 -9.22 3.30 -33.80
CA LYS A 186 -10.21 4.20 -33.19
C LYS A 186 -10.38 3.85 -31.71
N ASN A 187 -10.45 4.88 -30.86
CA ASN A 187 -10.64 4.77 -29.42
C ASN A 187 -9.52 4.03 -28.67
N VAL A 188 -8.31 3.98 -29.23
CA VAL A 188 -7.12 3.42 -28.56
C VAL A 188 -5.95 4.42 -28.67
N TRP A 189 -5.38 4.78 -27.53
CA TRP A 189 -4.26 5.72 -27.41
C TRP A 189 -3.04 5.06 -26.77
N ALA A 190 -1.94 5.80 -26.66
CA ALA A 190 -0.77 5.34 -25.94
C ALA A 190 -1.03 5.24 -24.44
N VAL A 191 -1.60 6.26 -23.80
CA VAL A 191 -1.70 6.32 -22.33
C VAL A 191 -3.05 6.85 -21.85
N GLY A 192 -3.50 6.37 -20.68
CA GLY A 192 -4.56 7.02 -19.92
C GLY A 192 -4.15 8.41 -19.40
N ASN A 193 -5.11 9.28 -19.12
CA ASN A 193 -4.83 10.59 -18.56
C ASN A 193 -4.61 10.49 -17.05
N ALA A 194 -3.36 10.72 -16.61
CA ALA A 194 -3.02 10.65 -15.19
C ALA A 194 -3.16 11.97 -14.43
N SER A 195 -3.77 13.01 -15.03
CA SER A 195 -3.96 14.31 -14.37
C SER A 195 -4.64 14.21 -12.99
N ARG A 196 -5.51 13.20 -12.82
CA ARG A 196 -6.22 12.87 -11.57
C ARG A 196 -5.42 12.03 -10.56
N TYR A 197 -4.22 11.57 -10.92
CA TYR A 197 -3.41 10.69 -10.09
C TYR A 197 -2.45 11.51 -9.23
N THR A 198 -2.90 11.84 -8.03
CA THR A 198 -2.12 12.61 -7.05
C THR A 198 -0.77 11.97 -6.72
N TYR A 199 -0.66 10.64 -6.78
CA TYR A 199 0.62 9.96 -6.60
C TYR A 199 1.62 10.21 -7.76
N ALA A 200 1.12 10.34 -8.99
CA ALA A 200 1.96 10.70 -10.14
C ALA A 200 2.33 12.18 -10.11
N PHE A 201 1.40 13.04 -9.66
CA PHE A 201 1.67 14.45 -9.39
C PHE A 201 2.72 14.64 -8.28
N GLU A 202 2.65 13.84 -7.21
CA GLU A 202 3.64 13.86 -6.13
C GLU A 202 5.05 13.53 -6.64
N ALA A 203 5.19 12.49 -7.48
CA ALA A 203 6.47 12.20 -8.12
C ALA A 203 6.95 13.37 -9.00
N PHE A 204 6.05 13.98 -9.78
CA PHE A 204 6.34 15.17 -10.59
C PHE A 204 6.83 16.37 -9.75
N LEU A 205 6.27 16.57 -8.56
CA LEU A 205 6.71 17.60 -7.61
C LEU A 205 8.08 17.26 -7.00
N HIS A 206 8.31 16.00 -6.62
CA HIS A 206 9.58 15.55 -6.06
C HIS A 206 10.74 15.72 -7.06
N GLN A 207 10.49 15.52 -8.35
CA GLN A 207 11.46 15.80 -9.41
C GLN A 207 11.91 17.28 -9.44
N ARG A 208 11.11 18.18 -8.86
CA ARG A 208 11.33 19.62 -8.77
C ARG A 208 11.74 20.07 -7.36
N GLY A 209 12.10 19.13 -6.48
CA GLY A 209 12.46 19.42 -5.10
C GLY A 209 11.29 19.89 -4.22
N LYS A 210 10.05 19.69 -4.68
CA LYS A 210 8.82 20.02 -3.96
C LYS A 210 8.22 18.78 -3.33
N LYS A 211 7.15 18.94 -2.54
CA LYS A 211 6.41 17.85 -1.88
C LYS A 211 4.93 18.03 -2.10
N LEU A 212 4.14 16.97 -1.98
CA LEU A 212 2.68 17.11 -1.97
C LEU A 212 2.22 17.87 -0.72
N TYR A 213 2.73 17.48 0.45
CA TYR A 213 2.47 18.14 1.72
C TYR A 213 3.77 18.43 2.47
N THR A 214 3.74 19.52 3.25
CA THR A 214 4.78 19.87 4.23
C THR A 214 4.57 19.09 5.54
N GLU A 215 5.60 19.09 6.38
CA GLU A 215 5.56 18.51 7.73
C GLU A 215 4.49 19.15 8.62
N ALA A 216 4.12 20.41 8.34
CA ALA A 216 3.05 21.14 9.02
C ALA A 216 1.64 20.84 8.47
N GLY A 217 1.51 19.87 7.55
CA GLY A 217 0.22 19.47 6.99
C GLY A 217 -0.40 20.47 6.00
N LYS A 218 0.42 21.36 5.41
CA LYS A 218 0.03 22.29 4.34
C LYS A 218 0.51 21.79 2.98
N LEU A 219 0.02 22.36 1.87
CA LEU A 219 0.54 22.05 0.54
C LEU A 219 2.04 22.35 0.46
N GLY A 220 2.80 21.47 -0.19
CA GLY A 220 4.24 21.64 -0.44
C GLY A 220 4.57 22.18 -1.83
N TYR A 221 3.58 22.77 -2.51
CA TYR A 221 3.65 23.25 -3.90
C TYR A 221 2.75 24.48 -4.09
N GLU A 222 2.93 25.17 -5.22
CA GLU A 222 2.21 26.39 -5.60
C GLU A 222 1.21 26.13 -6.74
N ALA A 223 0.33 27.10 -6.99
CA ALA A 223 -0.67 27.00 -8.06
C ALA A 223 -0.06 26.80 -9.45
N SER A 224 1.13 27.36 -9.70
CA SER A 224 1.90 27.18 -10.93
C SER A 224 2.32 25.73 -11.15
N ASP A 225 2.73 25.00 -10.10
CA ASP A 225 3.12 23.59 -10.22
C ASP A 225 1.92 22.71 -10.60
N ALA A 226 0.75 23.00 -10.03
CA ALA A 226 -0.49 22.32 -10.37
C ALA A 226 -0.93 22.67 -11.80
N ALA A 227 -0.77 23.93 -12.22
CA ALA A 227 -1.05 24.36 -13.58
C ALA A 227 -0.14 23.66 -14.60
N ASP A 228 1.15 23.51 -14.32
CA ASP A 228 2.09 22.76 -15.17
C ASP A 228 1.66 21.29 -15.31
N TRP A 229 1.25 20.66 -14.21
CA TRP A 229 0.77 19.27 -14.23
C TRP A 229 -0.49 19.11 -15.07
N PHE A 230 -1.52 19.93 -14.83
CA PHE A 230 -2.76 19.87 -15.61
C PHE A 230 -2.51 20.24 -17.08
N GLY A 231 -1.66 21.23 -17.34
CA GLY A 231 -1.29 21.69 -18.67
C GLY A 231 -0.56 20.64 -19.49
N TYR A 232 0.33 19.85 -18.86
CA TYR A 232 1.00 18.72 -19.53
C TYR A 232 -0.02 17.72 -20.10
N TRP A 233 -0.97 17.28 -19.27
CA TRP A 233 -1.97 16.30 -19.67
C TRP A 233 -3.01 16.86 -20.64
N GLU A 234 -3.39 18.13 -20.49
CA GLU A 234 -4.24 18.83 -21.45
C GLU A 234 -3.57 18.88 -22.83
N SER A 235 -2.30 19.30 -22.89
CA SER A 235 -1.51 19.36 -24.11
C SER A 235 -1.36 17.98 -24.75
N LEU A 236 -1.04 16.95 -23.97
CA LEU A 236 -0.89 15.59 -24.49
C LEU A 236 -2.20 15.05 -25.08
N THR A 237 -3.33 15.35 -24.45
CA THR A 237 -4.67 14.98 -24.94
C THR A 237 -4.98 15.70 -26.25
N LYS A 238 -4.78 17.03 -26.31
CA LYS A 238 -5.00 17.84 -27.53
C LYS A 238 -4.13 17.39 -28.71
N ASN A 239 -2.91 16.93 -28.44
CA ASN A 239 -1.99 16.42 -29.45
C ASN A 239 -2.21 14.92 -29.79
N GLY A 240 -3.22 14.28 -29.19
CA GLY A 240 -3.63 12.92 -29.51
C GLY A 240 -2.74 11.82 -28.94
N GLY A 241 -1.94 12.09 -27.89
CA GLY A 241 -1.13 11.06 -27.22
C GLY A 241 -1.83 10.37 -26.06
N CYS A 242 -2.96 10.91 -25.60
CA CYS A 242 -3.66 10.46 -24.40
C CYS A 242 -5.16 10.24 -24.70
N VAL A 243 -5.79 9.33 -23.96
CA VAL A 243 -7.24 9.09 -24.04
C VAL A 243 -8.06 10.38 -23.88
N SER A 244 -9.26 10.40 -24.46
CA SER A 244 -10.18 11.53 -24.31
C SER A 244 -10.73 11.67 -22.89
N ALA A 245 -11.28 12.83 -22.56
CA ALA A 245 -11.90 13.11 -21.27
C ALA A 245 -13.07 12.14 -20.98
N GLU A 246 -13.88 11.79 -21.98
CA GLU A 246 -15.01 10.88 -21.82
C GLU A 246 -14.57 9.47 -21.43
N ILE A 247 -13.49 8.98 -22.04
CA ILE A 247 -12.93 7.67 -21.70
C ILE A 247 -12.29 7.72 -20.31
N GLN A 248 -11.56 8.79 -20.00
CA GLN A 248 -10.93 8.92 -18.69
C GLN A 248 -11.95 8.98 -17.55
N ALA A 249 -13.10 9.62 -17.76
CA ALA A 249 -14.18 9.74 -16.77
C ALA A 249 -14.79 8.38 -16.37
N LEU A 250 -14.62 7.33 -17.20
CA LEU A 250 -15.10 5.97 -16.87
C LEU A 250 -14.19 5.25 -15.87
N ASP A 251 -12.95 5.69 -15.75
CA ASP A 251 -11.98 5.03 -14.89
C ASP A 251 -12.26 5.36 -13.43
N LYS A 252 -12.40 4.35 -12.59
CA LYS A 252 -12.69 4.46 -11.15
C LYS A 252 -11.45 4.33 -10.27
N VAL A 253 -10.26 4.47 -10.87
CA VAL A 253 -8.96 4.28 -10.18
C VAL A 253 -8.80 2.83 -9.69
N LEU A 254 -9.39 1.90 -10.45
CA LEU A 254 -9.31 0.45 -10.24
C LEU A 254 -8.66 -0.19 -11.46
N VAL A 255 -8.06 -1.38 -11.28
CA VAL A 255 -7.43 -2.12 -12.38
C VAL A 255 -8.44 -2.34 -13.51
N ASP A 256 -9.62 -2.88 -13.24
CA ASP A 256 -10.60 -3.24 -14.28
C ASP A 256 -11.20 -2.05 -15.04
N SER A 257 -11.18 -0.85 -14.44
CA SER A 257 -11.70 0.37 -15.06
C SER A 257 -10.63 1.21 -15.75
N ASN A 258 -9.35 0.86 -15.59
CA ASN A 258 -8.25 1.62 -16.14
C ASN A 258 -8.20 1.50 -17.68
N PRO A 259 -7.84 2.56 -18.43
CA PRO A 259 -7.78 2.50 -19.89
C PRO A 259 -6.92 1.38 -20.48
N LEU A 260 -5.86 0.94 -19.78
CA LEU A 260 -5.09 -0.24 -20.20
C LEU A 260 -5.93 -1.53 -20.16
N ALA A 261 -6.70 -1.70 -19.09
CA ALA A 261 -7.58 -2.85 -18.87
C ALA A 261 -8.76 -2.88 -19.85
N THR A 262 -9.36 -1.70 -20.11
CA THR A 262 -10.49 -1.58 -21.03
C THR A 262 -10.09 -1.62 -22.50
N GLY A 263 -8.78 -1.66 -22.79
CA GLY A 263 -8.22 -1.68 -24.14
C GLY A 263 -8.24 -0.33 -24.85
N ASN A 264 -8.44 0.77 -24.12
CA ASN A 264 -8.42 2.14 -24.65
C ASN A 264 -7.02 2.78 -24.60
N ALA A 265 -6.07 2.22 -23.86
CA ALA A 265 -4.69 2.68 -23.81
C ALA A 265 -3.69 1.51 -23.85
N ALA A 266 -2.48 1.76 -24.32
CA ALA A 266 -1.37 0.80 -24.28
C ALA A 266 -0.51 0.92 -23.00
N ILE A 267 -0.69 1.98 -22.20
CA ILE A 267 0.10 2.30 -21.02
C ILE A 267 -0.83 2.73 -19.88
N ALA A 268 -0.59 2.18 -18.69
CA ALA A 268 -1.15 2.64 -17.43
C ALA A 268 -0.06 3.27 -16.57
N ILE A 269 -0.35 4.45 -16.00
CA ILE A 269 0.36 4.95 -14.82
C ILE A 269 -0.33 4.34 -13.60
N ALA A 270 0.44 3.62 -12.77
CA ALA A 270 -0.08 2.72 -11.75
C ALA A 270 0.95 2.45 -10.64
N PHE A 271 0.58 1.64 -9.66
CA PHE A 271 1.53 1.07 -8.70
C PHE A 271 2.14 -0.23 -9.24
N SER A 272 3.42 -0.49 -8.95
CA SER A 272 4.17 -1.63 -9.46
C SER A 272 3.55 -2.99 -9.13
N ASN A 273 2.90 -3.11 -7.97
CA ASN A 273 2.21 -4.33 -7.53
C ASN A 273 0.94 -4.64 -8.34
N GLN A 274 0.46 -3.72 -9.19
CA GLN A 274 -0.72 -3.93 -10.01
C GLN A 274 -0.41 -4.66 -11.32
N LEU A 275 0.86 -4.80 -11.71
CA LEU A 275 1.27 -5.48 -12.95
C LEU A 275 0.69 -6.90 -13.10
N PRO A 276 0.75 -7.80 -12.09
CA PRO A 276 0.13 -9.12 -12.21
C PRO A 276 -1.38 -9.09 -12.45
N ALA A 277 -2.08 -8.11 -11.88
CA ALA A 277 -3.52 -7.95 -12.08
C ALA A 277 -3.84 -7.47 -13.50
N PHE A 278 -3.10 -6.48 -14.00
CA PHE A 278 -3.20 -6.04 -15.40
C PHE A 278 -2.86 -7.15 -16.39
N GLN A 279 -1.84 -7.97 -16.10
CA GLN A 279 -1.45 -9.06 -17.00
C GLN A 279 -2.53 -10.15 -17.09
N LYS A 280 -3.28 -10.42 -16.01
CA LYS A 280 -4.35 -11.42 -16.02
C LYS A 280 -5.52 -11.06 -16.94
N ILE A 281 -5.76 -9.75 -17.13
CA ILE A 281 -6.84 -9.24 -17.99
C ILE A 281 -6.34 -8.86 -19.38
N SER A 282 -5.03 -8.57 -19.52
CA SER A 282 -4.40 -8.29 -20.81
C SER A 282 -4.10 -9.57 -21.58
N LYS A 283 -4.30 -9.52 -22.90
CA LYS A 283 -3.88 -10.57 -23.83
C LYS A 283 -2.45 -10.37 -24.32
N SER A 284 -1.96 -9.14 -24.30
CA SER A 284 -0.59 -8.80 -24.69
C SER A 284 0.37 -9.04 -23.53
N THR A 285 1.65 -9.20 -23.86
CA THR A 285 2.72 -9.20 -22.87
C THR A 285 2.87 -7.80 -22.29
N LEU A 286 2.67 -7.67 -20.98
CA LEU A 286 2.91 -6.41 -20.28
C LEU A 286 4.32 -6.35 -19.72
N ASP A 287 4.84 -5.14 -19.66
CA ASP A 287 6.10 -4.83 -19.00
C ASP A 287 5.96 -3.57 -18.14
N ILE A 288 7.02 -3.24 -17.40
CA ILE A 288 7.02 -2.20 -16.37
C ILE A 288 8.29 -1.35 -16.45
N THR A 289 8.14 -0.06 -16.22
CA THR A 289 9.25 0.90 -16.17
C THR A 289 8.89 2.10 -15.27
N SER A 290 9.85 2.99 -15.01
CA SER A 290 9.62 4.14 -14.13
C SER A 290 8.73 5.20 -14.77
N LEU A 291 8.16 6.08 -13.95
CA LEU A 291 7.52 7.30 -14.43
C LEU A 291 8.52 8.19 -15.19
N PRO A 292 8.05 9.05 -16.12
CA PRO A 292 8.92 10.00 -16.80
C PRO A 292 9.56 10.99 -15.81
N VAL A 293 10.73 11.52 -16.16
CA VAL A 293 11.53 12.41 -15.33
C VAL A 293 11.64 13.83 -15.90
N SER A 294 11.89 14.84 -15.07
CA SER A 294 12.13 16.21 -15.54
C SER A 294 13.43 16.34 -16.36
N SER A 295 14.43 15.50 -16.08
CA SER A 295 15.65 15.38 -16.88
C SER A 295 16.22 13.97 -16.75
N ALA A 296 16.92 13.49 -17.78
CA ALA A 296 17.37 12.09 -17.87
C ALA A 296 18.28 11.65 -16.70
N ASP A 297 19.06 12.58 -16.15
CA ASP A 297 19.96 12.35 -15.01
C ASP A 297 19.47 13.05 -13.72
N GLY A 298 18.24 13.58 -13.74
CA GLY A 298 17.61 14.21 -12.59
C GLY A 298 17.00 13.21 -11.59
N PRO A 299 16.52 13.69 -10.44
CA PRO A 299 15.82 12.85 -9.48
C PRO A 299 14.61 12.18 -10.14
N SER A 300 14.34 10.91 -9.80
CA SER A 300 13.19 10.18 -10.37
C SER A 300 11.85 10.70 -9.84
N GLY A 301 11.85 11.35 -8.67
CA GLY A 301 10.66 11.68 -7.90
C GLY A 301 9.98 10.49 -7.21
N LEU A 302 10.43 9.27 -7.49
CA LEU A 302 9.93 8.06 -6.86
C LEU A 302 10.40 8.00 -5.41
N PHE A 303 9.62 7.32 -4.59
CA PHE A 303 9.98 6.88 -3.25
C PHE A 303 9.30 5.54 -3.03
N TYR A 304 9.88 4.70 -2.18
CA TYR A 304 9.21 3.45 -1.83
C TYR A 304 8.01 3.72 -0.94
N ARG A 305 6.93 2.98 -1.20
CA ARG A 305 5.76 2.94 -0.30
C ARG A 305 5.69 1.60 0.39
N PRO A 306 5.38 1.58 1.69
CA PRO A 306 5.10 0.32 2.36
C PRO A 306 3.80 -0.24 1.77
N GLY A 307 3.78 -1.52 1.42
CA GLY A 307 2.53 -2.17 1.04
C GLY A 307 1.55 -2.16 2.22
N LEU A 308 2.03 -2.65 3.37
CA LEU A 308 1.33 -2.77 4.65
C LEU A 308 2.34 -2.76 5.79
N HIS A 309 1.87 -2.57 7.03
CA HIS A 309 2.67 -2.66 8.25
C HIS A 309 2.12 -3.71 9.20
N TRP A 310 3.02 -4.38 9.94
CA TRP A 310 2.66 -4.99 11.22
C TRP A 310 2.95 -4.02 12.36
N SER A 311 2.00 -3.83 13.26
CA SER A 311 2.16 -3.03 14.48
C SER A 311 1.87 -3.90 15.70
N ILE A 312 2.67 -3.75 16.75
CA ILE A 312 2.42 -4.37 18.05
C ILE A 312 1.54 -3.41 18.84
N ALA A 313 0.46 -3.90 19.47
CA ALA A 313 -0.35 -3.07 20.36
C ALA A 313 0.47 -2.59 21.56
N SER A 314 0.27 -1.34 21.98
CA SER A 314 0.86 -0.82 23.23
C SER A 314 0.38 -1.58 24.47
N THR A 315 -0.73 -2.31 24.36
CA THR A 315 -1.30 -3.19 25.39
C THR A 315 -1.02 -4.68 25.16
N ALA A 316 -0.14 -5.05 24.22
CA ALA A 316 0.18 -6.45 23.94
C ALA A 316 0.69 -7.14 25.21
N LYS A 317 0.20 -8.34 25.49
CA LYS A 317 0.54 -9.06 26.74
C LYS A 317 1.97 -9.62 26.71
N ASN A 318 2.44 -9.97 25.52
CA ASN A 318 3.80 -10.47 25.29
C ASN A 318 4.43 -9.79 24.07
N PRO A 319 4.93 -8.56 24.21
CA PRO A 319 5.49 -7.80 23.09
C PRO A 319 6.79 -8.41 22.53
N GLU A 320 7.52 -9.19 23.33
CA GLU A 320 8.71 -9.91 22.89
C GLU A 320 8.35 -11.03 21.90
N LEU A 321 7.36 -11.87 22.22
CA LEU A 321 6.87 -12.90 21.29
C LEU A 321 6.30 -12.26 20.01
N ALA A 322 5.63 -11.12 20.14
CA ALA A 322 5.13 -10.36 19.00
C ALA A 322 6.26 -9.83 18.10
N ALA A 323 7.34 -9.32 18.70
CA ALA A 323 8.53 -8.90 17.96
C ALA A 323 9.23 -10.09 17.27
N GLN A 324 9.32 -11.25 17.93
CA GLN A 324 9.86 -12.48 17.33
C GLN A 324 9.02 -12.95 16.14
N PHE A 325 7.69 -12.88 16.23
CA PHE A 325 6.84 -13.20 15.10
C PHE A 325 7.01 -12.21 13.93
N ILE A 326 7.13 -10.91 14.22
CA ILE A 326 7.41 -9.90 13.20
C ILE A 326 8.77 -10.16 12.52
N ASP A 327 9.82 -10.46 13.29
CA ASP A 327 11.12 -10.87 12.76
C ASP A 327 10.98 -12.07 11.82
N PHE A 328 10.34 -13.14 12.30
CA PHE A 328 10.13 -14.34 11.52
C PHE A 328 9.36 -14.07 10.22
N PHE A 329 8.31 -13.27 10.30
CA PHE A 329 7.47 -12.92 9.15
C PHE A 329 8.24 -12.19 8.05
N VAL A 330 9.21 -11.32 8.41
CA VAL A 330 9.96 -10.51 7.43
C VAL A 330 11.33 -11.07 7.06
N ASN A 331 11.93 -11.92 7.90
CA ASN A 331 13.31 -12.40 7.73
C ASN A 331 13.44 -13.91 7.48
N ASP A 332 12.43 -14.73 7.77
CA ASP A 332 12.51 -16.18 7.52
C ASP A 332 12.26 -16.51 6.03
N LEU A 333 13.13 -17.35 5.46
CA LEU A 333 13.10 -17.66 4.02
C LEU A 333 11.91 -18.56 3.66
N GLU A 334 11.52 -19.49 4.53
CA GLU A 334 10.38 -20.37 4.30
C GLU A 334 9.07 -19.61 4.50
N ALA A 335 8.99 -18.73 5.50
CA ALA A 335 7.89 -17.77 5.63
C ALA A 335 7.77 -16.91 4.36
N GLY A 336 8.90 -16.40 3.85
CA GLY A 336 8.99 -15.67 2.60
C GLY A 336 8.40 -16.42 1.42
N LYS A 337 8.76 -17.70 1.23
CA LYS A 337 8.21 -18.56 0.16
C LYS A 337 6.70 -18.77 0.27
N ILE A 338 6.17 -18.85 1.50
CA ILE A 338 4.71 -18.91 1.73
C ILE A 338 4.05 -17.58 1.39
N LEU A 339 4.64 -16.45 1.79
CA LEU A 339 4.06 -15.11 1.58
C LEU A 339 4.16 -14.64 0.12
N GLN A 340 5.23 -15.03 -0.57
CA GLN A 340 5.59 -14.55 -1.91
C GLN A 340 5.56 -13.02 -1.98
N VAL A 341 5.10 -12.45 -3.09
CA VAL A 341 4.98 -11.00 -3.31
C VAL A 341 3.54 -10.50 -3.15
N GLU A 342 2.68 -11.22 -2.43
CA GLU A 342 1.24 -10.90 -2.35
C GLU A 342 0.96 -9.54 -1.73
N ARG A 343 1.73 -9.16 -0.69
CA ARG A 343 1.63 -7.84 -0.06
C ARG A 343 2.45 -6.76 -0.79
N GLY A 344 3.32 -7.17 -1.72
CA GLY A 344 4.34 -6.37 -2.39
C GLY A 344 5.71 -7.07 -2.35
N VAL A 345 6.76 -6.40 -2.79
CA VAL A 345 8.12 -6.97 -2.78
C VAL A 345 8.64 -7.04 -1.34
N PRO A 346 9.08 -8.19 -0.80
CA PRO A 346 9.54 -8.30 0.58
C PRO A 346 10.61 -7.27 0.95
N VAL A 347 10.61 -6.79 2.19
CA VAL A 347 11.58 -5.78 2.66
C VAL A 347 12.97 -6.33 2.96
N ASN A 348 13.11 -7.65 3.07
CA ASN A 348 14.39 -8.33 3.29
C ASN A 348 14.96 -8.82 1.94
N THR A 349 16.21 -8.49 1.64
CA THR A 349 16.87 -8.81 0.35
C THR A 349 17.13 -10.30 0.14
N ASP A 350 17.40 -11.04 1.21
CA ASP A 350 17.61 -12.49 1.13
C ASP A 350 16.26 -13.20 0.89
N VAL A 351 15.20 -12.72 1.53
CA VAL A 351 13.83 -13.18 1.27
C VAL A 351 13.40 -12.87 -0.16
N GLN A 352 13.69 -11.67 -0.69
CA GLN A 352 13.42 -11.34 -2.10
C GLN A 352 14.07 -12.36 -3.04
N THR A 353 15.34 -12.71 -2.80
CA THR A 353 16.06 -13.71 -3.60
C THR A 353 15.41 -15.09 -3.48
N ALA A 354 15.03 -15.50 -2.27
CA ALA A 354 14.44 -16.79 -1.99
C ALA A 354 13.05 -16.99 -2.62
N VAL A 355 12.27 -15.91 -2.81
CA VAL A 355 10.93 -16.02 -3.42
C VAL A 355 10.95 -16.09 -4.94
N LEU A 356 12.00 -15.62 -5.63
CA LEU A 356 12.07 -15.58 -7.10
C LEU A 356 11.72 -16.91 -7.79
N PRO A 357 12.21 -18.08 -7.33
CA PRO A 357 11.89 -19.36 -7.98
C PRO A 357 10.40 -19.74 -7.86
N SER A 358 9.70 -19.21 -6.85
CA SER A 358 8.31 -19.58 -6.53
C SER A 358 7.24 -18.70 -7.17
N ILE A 359 7.63 -17.55 -7.75
CA ILE A 359 6.72 -16.58 -8.35
C ILE A 359 6.74 -16.65 -9.88
N ASP A 360 5.64 -16.28 -10.53
CA ASP A 360 5.53 -16.27 -11.99
C ASP A 360 6.40 -15.18 -12.64
N ALA A 361 6.55 -15.25 -13.97
CA ALA A 361 7.40 -14.32 -14.71
C ALA A 361 6.94 -12.85 -14.58
N THR A 362 5.65 -12.60 -14.44
CA THR A 362 5.09 -11.26 -14.31
C THR A 362 5.40 -10.67 -12.94
N ALA A 363 5.24 -11.47 -11.90
CA ALA A 363 5.63 -11.11 -10.54
C ALA A 363 7.14 -10.86 -10.42
N LYS A 364 7.97 -11.62 -11.14
CA LYS A 364 9.42 -11.36 -11.23
C LYS A 364 9.72 -9.97 -11.78
N LYS A 365 9.04 -9.54 -12.86
CA LYS A 365 9.20 -8.17 -13.40
C LYS A 365 8.90 -7.09 -12.36
N THR A 366 7.90 -7.29 -11.49
CA THR A 366 7.62 -6.36 -10.38
C THR A 366 8.78 -6.30 -9.38
N VAL A 367 9.38 -7.45 -9.02
CA VAL A 367 10.55 -7.51 -8.12
C VAL A 367 11.75 -6.83 -8.77
N ASP A 368 12.04 -7.17 -10.02
CA ASP A 368 13.17 -6.62 -10.79
C ASP A 368 13.03 -5.09 -10.92
N TYR A 369 11.83 -4.58 -11.19
CA TYR A 369 11.56 -3.16 -11.24
C TYR A 369 11.80 -2.47 -9.89
N VAL A 370 11.20 -2.99 -8.81
CA VAL A 370 11.32 -2.38 -7.47
C VAL A 370 12.78 -2.38 -7.03
N ASN A 371 13.53 -3.45 -7.28
CA ASN A 371 14.94 -3.52 -6.92
C ASN A 371 15.81 -2.65 -7.83
N GLY A 372 15.49 -2.57 -9.11
CA GLY A 372 16.22 -1.78 -10.11
C GLY A 372 16.10 -0.27 -9.94
N ILE A 373 15.19 0.22 -9.08
CA ILE A 373 15.05 1.64 -8.74
C ILE A 373 15.65 2.01 -7.37
N ALA A 374 16.34 1.09 -6.69
CA ALA A 374 16.81 1.31 -5.31
C ALA A 374 17.75 2.51 -5.16
N ASP A 375 18.55 2.81 -6.19
CA ASP A 375 19.44 3.98 -6.26
C ASP A 375 18.75 5.25 -6.81
N ARG A 376 17.46 5.15 -7.15
CA ARG A 376 16.68 6.21 -7.77
C ARG A 376 15.52 6.70 -6.90
N VAL A 377 15.25 6.04 -5.78
CA VAL A 377 14.18 6.45 -4.84
C VAL A 377 14.70 7.52 -3.88
N GLY A 378 13.87 8.55 -3.65
CA GLY A 378 14.08 9.56 -2.62
C GLY A 378 13.48 9.16 -1.27
N THR A 379 13.54 10.09 -0.33
CA THR A 379 12.96 9.94 1.01
C THR A 379 11.45 9.77 0.96
N TYR A 380 10.90 8.96 1.87
CA TYR A 380 9.45 8.86 2.06
C TYR A 380 8.86 10.24 2.40
N PRO A 381 7.72 10.62 1.79
CA PRO A 381 7.11 11.92 2.04
C PRO A 381 6.58 12.03 3.48
N PRO A 382 6.35 13.27 3.95
CA PRO A 382 5.69 13.52 5.23
C PRO A 382 4.31 12.84 5.33
N ALA A 383 3.83 12.71 6.56
CA ALA A 383 2.51 12.15 6.83
C ALA A 383 1.40 12.97 6.13
N VAL A 384 0.45 12.25 5.53
CA VAL A 384 -0.70 12.86 4.87
C VAL A 384 -1.58 13.57 5.91
N PRO A 385 -1.88 14.89 5.74
CA PRO A 385 -2.66 15.65 6.71
C PRO A 385 -4.14 15.29 6.73
N LEU A 386 -4.82 15.67 7.82
CA LEU A 386 -6.27 15.56 7.92
C LEU A 386 -6.94 16.42 6.83
N GLY A 387 -7.92 15.85 6.14
CA GLY A 387 -8.61 16.49 5.01
C GLY A 387 -7.98 16.21 3.64
N ALA A 388 -6.79 15.61 3.56
CA ALA A 388 -6.15 15.31 2.27
C ALA A 388 -6.98 14.40 1.36
N GLY A 389 -7.68 13.41 1.92
CA GLY A 389 -8.58 12.55 1.14
C GLY A 389 -9.79 13.33 0.58
N GLU A 390 -10.33 14.26 1.37
CA GLU A 390 -11.39 15.16 0.90
C GLU A 390 -10.89 16.10 -0.20
N LEU A 391 -9.68 16.67 -0.03
CA LEU A 391 -9.05 17.50 -1.03
C LEU A 391 -8.82 16.74 -2.34
N ASP A 392 -8.32 15.51 -2.27
CA ASP A 392 -8.10 14.66 -3.45
C ASP A 392 -9.41 14.35 -4.18
N GLU A 393 -10.39 13.82 -3.47
CA GLU A 393 -11.64 13.31 -4.06
C GLU A 393 -12.59 14.42 -4.51
N ARG A 394 -12.70 15.53 -3.76
CA ARG A 394 -13.68 16.59 -4.01
C ARG A 394 -13.12 17.81 -4.74
N VAL A 395 -11.80 17.95 -4.82
CA VAL A 395 -11.16 19.11 -5.44
C VAL A 395 -10.18 18.70 -6.53
N PHE A 396 -9.12 17.96 -6.20
CA PHE A 396 -8.04 17.66 -7.15
C PHE A 396 -8.55 16.90 -8.39
N ARG A 397 -9.25 15.77 -8.19
CA ARG A 397 -9.75 14.97 -9.32
C ARG A 397 -10.84 15.71 -10.13
N PRO A 398 -11.85 16.35 -9.50
CA PRO A 398 -12.82 17.15 -10.27
C PRO A 398 -12.19 18.31 -11.05
N LEU A 399 -11.15 18.96 -10.52
CA LEU A 399 -10.41 20.00 -11.26
C LEU A 399 -9.69 19.43 -12.48
N ALA A 400 -9.05 18.27 -12.34
CA ALA A 400 -8.44 17.56 -13.45
C ALA A 400 -9.46 17.24 -14.56
N ASP A 401 -10.66 16.79 -14.18
CA ASP A 401 -11.76 16.52 -15.12
C ASP A 401 -12.26 17.82 -15.78
N LYS A 402 -12.46 18.91 -15.01
CA LYS A 402 -12.87 20.21 -15.57
C LYS A 402 -11.87 20.72 -16.61
N VAL A 403 -10.55 20.58 -16.36
CA VAL A 403 -9.52 20.93 -17.35
C VAL A 403 -9.61 20.02 -18.57
N ALA A 404 -9.75 18.70 -18.38
CA ALA A 404 -9.86 17.75 -19.48
C ALA A 404 -11.09 18.01 -20.38
N PHE A 405 -12.21 18.46 -19.81
CA PHE A 405 -13.40 18.89 -20.53
C PHE A 405 -13.35 20.34 -21.04
N GLY A 406 -12.25 21.06 -20.84
CA GLY A 406 -12.09 22.45 -21.28
C GLY A 406 -12.97 23.47 -20.52
N GLN A 407 -13.46 23.10 -19.33
CA GLN A 407 -14.30 23.95 -18.48
C GLN A 407 -13.46 24.93 -17.65
N LEU A 408 -12.19 24.61 -17.40
CA LEU A 408 -11.20 25.46 -16.75
C LEU A 408 -9.88 25.41 -17.51
N THR A 409 -9.15 26.52 -17.49
CA THR A 409 -7.73 26.51 -17.86
C THR A 409 -6.89 25.83 -16.77
N PRO A 410 -5.70 25.29 -17.10
CA PRO A 410 -4.78 24.76 -16.09
C PRO A 410 -4.43 25.78 -14.98
N ALA A 411 -4.29 27.06 -15.33
CA ALA A 411 -3.98 28.12 -14.38
C ALA A 411 -5.13 28.38 -13.38
N GLU A 412 -6.39 28.42 -13.86
CA GLU A 412 -7.57 28.55 -12.99
C GLU A 412 -7.69 27.35 -12.05
N ALA A 413 -7.49 26.13 -12.57
CA ALA A 413 -7.51 24.92 -11.76
C ALA A 413 -6.42 24.92 -10.67
N GLY A 414 -5.20 25.35 -11.00
CA GLY A 414 -4.13 25.49 -10.01
C GLY A 414 -4.49 26.45 -8.87
N ASN A 415 -5.09 27.61 -9.20
CA ASN A 415 -5.54 28.58 -8.20
C ASN A 415 -6.71 28.07 -7.33
N GLU A 416 -7.69 27.39 -7.94
CA GLU A 416 -8.82 26.79 -7.23
C GLU A 416 -8.36 25.68 -6.28
N LEU A 417 -7.35 24.88 -6.69
CA LEU A 417 -6.78 23.82 -5.87
C LEU A 417 -6.12 24.38 -4.60
N VAL A 418 -5.21 25.36 -4.74
CA VAL A 418 -4.50 25.94 -3.60
C VAL A 418 -5.47 26.63 -2.64
N SER A 419 -6.38 27.46 -3.16
CA SER A 419 -7.36 28.17 -2.33
C SER A 419 -8.33 27.23 -1.59
N SER A 420 -8.63 26.06 -2.16
CA SER A 420 -9.47 25.06 -1.50
C SER A 420 -8.70 24.26 -0.44
N ALA A 421 -7.42 23.98 -0.68
CA ALA A 421 -6.56 23.30 0.28
C ALA A 421 -6.45 24.06 1.61
N ASP A 422 -6.34 25.39 1.57
CA ASP A 422 -6.29 26.23 2.78
C ASP A 422 -7.53 26.08 3.69
N ARG A 423 -8.68 25.75 3.10
CA ARG A 423 -9.94 25.54 3.82
C ARG A 423 -10.12 24.11 4.32
N ILE A 424 -9.59 23.13 3.59
CA ILE A 424 -9.83 21.70 3.83
C ILE A 424 -8.76 21.09 4.74
N LEU A 425 -7.49 21.44 4.51
CA LEU A 425 -6.37 20.83 5.23
C LEU A 425 -6.25 21.36 6.65
N LYS A 426 -6.25 20.43 7.60
CA LYS A 426 -6.08 20.72 9.02
C LYS A 426 -4.68 20.28 9.43
N ALA A 427 -3.95 21.20 10.07
CA ALA A 427 -2.63 20.95 10.64
C ALA A 427 -2.72 19.95 11.80
#